data_AF-A0AB39KMF0-F1
#
_entry.id   AF-A0AB39KMF0-F1
#
_cell.length_a   1.000
_cell.length_b   1.000
_cell.length_c   1.000
_cell.angle_alpha   90.00
_cell.angle_beta   90.00
_cell.angle_gamma   90.00
#
_symmetry.space_group_name_H-M   'P 1'
#
loop_
_entity.id
_entity.type
_entity.pdbx_description
1 polymer ?
#
loop_
_entity_poly.entity_id
_entity_poly.type
_entity_poly.pdbx_seq_one_letter_code
_entity_poly.pdbx_strand_id
1 'polypeptide(L)'
;MAITAYSKSFKRELYVEQLKRLFNDHLKDKNFAEFVKIDIECPCCGVVGARVVNESISPISNIAVKQAHFAFKNNNGVDAHLLFCDYYSGQDSLIHVEKDSVINLSRSGNEVTEAIRKLVCSAIYNNYFNQSDIRNMRKWFYEMRSNQDILVEYSKHQLNVLRKSITRSKRNDEKYIVDKELLKNDWFDLDEEVYESLATNFMYPYDIRDINGLNYILSKKSIIRKAISLSKKNHGMYEFDRSRLDEKYKLATRLSLHIIDHSEFFYQKLGRSVAKARANNPLMAYSATLLFVNDWDFKKSCRMHLDITLSTYVDENLGNTIGLNPFIHYDAWIALSYSSKWSKRHIGFDFETEFEKEKERLKFLYGI
;
A
#
# COMPACT_ATOMS: atom_id res chain seq x y z
N MET A 1 9.26 -2.47 -13.95
CA MET A 1 9.02 -2.03 -15.35
C MET A 1 7.89 -1.03 -15.36
N ALA A 2 8.11 0.15 -15.93
CA ALA A 2 7.10 1.20 -16.03
C ALA A 2 6.43 1.12 -17.41
N ILE A 3 5.17 0.65 -17.44
CA ILE A 3 4.37 0.56 -18.68
C ILE A 3 4.01 1.98 -19.15
N THR A 4 3.85 2.90 -18.21
CA THR A 4 3.67 4.34 -18.42
C THR A 4 4.86 5.13 -17.89
N ALA A 5 5.09 6.32 -18.44
CA ALA A 5 6.03 7.28 -17.88
C ALA A 5 5.51 8.72 -18.06
N TYR A 6 6.03 9.64 -17.25
CA TYR A 6 5.58 11.03 -17.29
C TYR A 6 6.37 11.84 -18.31
N SER A 7 5.66 12.53 -19.21
CA SER A 7 6.25 13.49 -20.15
C SER A 7 6.19 14.90 -19.59
N LYS A 8 7.35 15.56 -19.48
CA LYS A 8 7.44 16.96 -19.04
C LYS A 8 6.80 17.91 -20.05
N SER A 9 7.03 17.68 -21.34
CA SER A 9 6.52 18.52 -22.43
C SER A 9 4.99 18.43 -22.54
N PHE A 10 4.43 17.23 -22.45
CA PHE A 10 2.99 17.03 -22.57
C PHE A 10 2.22 17.12 -21.24
N LYS A 11 2.95 17.21 -20.11
CA LYS A 11 2.40 17.29 -18.74
C LYS A 11 1.42 16.16 -18.39
N ARG A 12 1.70 14.96 -18.88
CA ARG A 12 0.85 13.78 -18.66
C ARG A 12 1.64 12.50 -18.68
N GLU A 13 1.09 11.49 -18.03
CA GLU A 13 1.59 10.13 -18.01
C GLU A 13 1.09 9.38 -19.25
N LEU A 14 2.01 8.75 -19.98
CA LEU A 14 1.75 8.20 -21.31
C LEU A 14 2.34 6.80 -21.44
N TYR A 15 1.65 5.93 -22.17
CA TYR A 15 2.26 4.72 -22.73
C TYR A 15 3.11 5.07 -23.96
N VAL A 16 3.99 4.15 -24.37
CA VAL A 16 4.93 4.37 -25.49
C VAL A 16 4.21 4.80 -26.78
N GLU A 17 3.08 4.17 -27.11
CA GLU A 17 2.33 4.44 -28.33
C GLU A 17 1.67 5.82 -28.31
N GLN A 18 1.15 6.24 -27.15
CA GLN A 18 0.57 7.57 -26.99
C GLN A 18 1.66 8.64 -27.13
N LEU A 19 2.84 8.41 -26.54
CA LEU A 19 3.97 9.31 -26.67
C LEU A 19 4.45 9.43 -28.12
N LYS A 20 4.58 8.32 -28.84
CA LYS A 20 4.96 8.30 -30.25
C LYS A 20 3.99 9.11 -31.12
N ARG A 21 2.68 8.96 -30.91
CA ARG A 21 1.66 9.74 -31.63
C ARG A 21 1.84 11.24 -31.41
N LEU A 22 1.93 11.67 -30.15
CA LEU A 22 2.09 13.08 -29.81
C LEU A 22 3.42 13.67 -30.29
N PHE A 23 4.49 12.88 -30.22
CA PHE A 23 5.78 13.28 -30.76
C PHE A 23 5.70 13.51 -32.26
N ASN A 24 5.08 12.59 -33.00
CA ASN A 24 4.90 12.72 -34.44
C ASN A 24 3.97 13.88 -34.79
N ASP A 25 3.00 14.24 -33.96
CA ASP A 25 2.09 15.34 -34.27
C ASP A 25 2.73 16.72 -34.03
N HIS A 26 3.63 16.83 -33.05
CA HIS A 26 4.12 18.13 -32.56
C HIS A 26 5.64 18.37 -32.65
N LEU A 27 6.46 17.33 -32.87
CA LEU A 27 7.92 17.39 -32.72
C LEU A 27 8.68 16.63 -33.83
N LYS A 28 8.14 16.58 -35.05
CA LYS A 28 8.66 15.80 -36.20
C LYS A 28 10.14 16.00 -36.50
N ASP A 29 10.68 17.19 -36.26
CA ASP A 29 12.06 17.56 -36.60
C ASP A 29 13.09 17.15 -35.54
N LYS A 30 12.66 16.57 -34.42
CA LYS A 30 13.55 16.13 -33.33
C LYS A 30 13.86 14.64 -33.44
N ASN A 31 14.97 14.23 -32.81
CA ASN A 31 15.25 12.81 -32.62
C ASN A 31 14.37 12.25 -31.48
N PHE A 32 13.54 11.24 -31.77
CA PHE A 32 12.63 10.66 -30.77
C PHE A 32 13.37 10.04 -29.58
N ALA A 33 14.49 9.34 -29.80
CA ALA A 33 15.24 8.71 -28.72
C ALA A 33 15.88 9.74 -27.78
N GLU A 34 16.40 10.83 -28.36
CA GLU A 34 16.97 11.94 -27.60
C GLU A 34 15.89 12.71 -26.85
N PHE A 35 14.73 12.94 -27.48
CA PHE A 35 13.55 13.51 -26.81
C PHE A 35 13.12 12.65 -25.64
N VAL A 36 12.96 11.33 -25.80
CA VAL A 36 12.58 10.42 -24.70
C VAL A 36 13.58 10.49 -23.56
N LYS A 37 14.88 10.50 -23.86
CA LYS A 37 15.94 10.56 -22.84
C LYS A 37 15.84 11.81 -21.96
N ILE A 38 15.48 12.95 -22.55
CA ILE A 38 15.42 14.25 -21.86
C ILE A 38 14.04 14.51 -21.24
N ASP A 39 12.97 14.18 -21.95
CA ASP A 39 11.59 14.57 -21.61
C ASP A 39 10.92 13.61 -20.64
N ILE A 40 11.22 12.32 -20.76
CA ILE A 40 10.52 11.27 -20.03
C ILE A 40 11.20 11.01 -18.69
N GLU A 41 10.40 11.02 -17.64
CA GLU A 41 10.81 10.72 -16.28
C GLU A 41 9.93 9.64 -15.65
N CYS A 42 10.51 8.95 -14.66
CA CYS A 42 9.78 8.02 -13.83
C CYS A 42 8.69 8.77 -13.03
N PRO A 43 7.41 8.35 -13.08
CA PRO A 43 6.31 9.03 -12.39
C PRO A 43 6.34 8.84 -10.86
N CYS A 44 7.24 8.00 -10.33
CA CYS A 44 7.43 7.77 -8.90
C CYS A 44 8.65 8.53 -8.36
N CYS A 45 9.86 8.19 -8.81
CA CYS A 45 11.11 8.80 -8.29
C CYS A 45 11.65 9.97 -9.13
N GLY A 46 11.05 10.30 -10.28
CA GLY A 46 11.48 11.43 -11.12
C GLY A 46 12.80 11.23 -11.88
N VAL A 47 13.38 10.03 -11.86
CA VAL A 47 14.58 9.72 -12.65
C VAL A 47 14.31 9.93 -14.14
N VAL A 48 15.23 10.64 -14.80
CA VAL A 48 15.25 10.90 -16.24
C VAL A 48 16.20 9.91 -16.96
N GLY A 49 16.35 10.03 -18.27
CA GLY A 49 17.21 9.13 -19.04
C GLY A 49 16.49 7.86 -19.47
N ALA A 50 15.18 7.94 -19.69
CA ALA A 50 14.40 6.84 -20.21
C ALA A 50 14.90 6.41 -21.60
N ARG A 51 14.69 5.13 -21.92
CA ARG A 51 14.78 4.60 -23.28
C ARG A 51 13.57 3.73 -23.58
N VAL A 52 13.11 3.74 -24.82
CA VAL A 52 12.01 2.90 -25.27
C VAL A 52 12.53 1.49 -25.55
N VAL A 53 11.90 0.49 -24.94
CA VAL A 53 12.07 -0.91 -25.32
C VAL A 53 10.87 -1.29 -26.17
N ASN A 54 11.13 -1.68 -27.42
CA ASN A 54 10.07 -2.04 -28.36
C ASN A 54 9.38 -3.34 -27.97
N GLU A 55 8.14 -3.48 -28.46
CA GLU A 55 7.39 -4.72 -28.36
C GLU A 55 8.15 -5.87 -29.03
N SER A 56 8.10 -7.05 -28.41
CA SER A 56 8.66 -8.29 -28.98
C SER A 56 7.51 -9.20 -29.38
N ILE A 57 7.48 -9.64 -30.64
CA ILE A 57 6.48 -10.56 -31.17
C ILE A 57 7.11 -11.95 -31.26
N SER A 58 6.36 -12.98 -30.85
CA SER A 58 6.80 -14.37 -30.96
C SER A 58 6.92 -14.73 -32.44
N PRO A 59 8.09 -15.17 -32.93
CA PRO A 59 8.22 -15.61 -34.31
C PRO A 59 7.41 -16.88 -34.61
N ILE A 60 7.01 -17.64 -33.58
CA ILE A 60 6.29 -18.91 -33.71
C ILE A 60 4.77 -18.69 -33.73
N SER A 61 4.25 -17.83 -32.85
CA SER A 61 2.80 -17.63 -32.68
C SER A 61 2.28 -16.33 -33.27
N ASN A 62 3.16 -15.43 -33.73
CA ASN A 62 2.83 -14.07 -34.17
C ASN A 62 2.03 -13.25 -33.14
N ILE A 63 2.11 -13.63 -31.86
CA ILE A 63 1.49 -12.96 -30.72
C ILE A 63 2.54 -12.09 -30.02
N ALA A 64 2.15 -10.91 -29.56
CA ALA A 64 2.97 -10.05 -28.72
C ALA A 64 3.39 -10.77 -27.42
N VAL A 65 4.70 -10.94 -27.22
CA VAL A 65 5.30 -11.60 -26.05
C VAL A 65 5.68 -10.59 -24.97
N LYS A 66 6.03 -9.35 -25.37
CA LYS A 66 6.37 -8.28 -24.43
C LYS A 66 5.87 -6.94 -24.96
N GLN A 67 5.05 -6.25 -24.17
CA GLN A 67 4.58 -4.90 -24.48
C GLN A 67 5.74 -3.88 -24.48
N ALA A 68 5.62 -2.86 -25.34
CA ALA A 68 6.52 -1.72 -25.32
C ALA A 68 6.46 -0.99 -23.96
N HIS A 69 7.62 -0.58 -23.45
CA HIS A 69 7.71 0.07 -22.14
C HIS A 69 8.92 1.01 -22.05
N PHE A 70 8.95 1.82 -20.99
CA PHE A 70 10.07 2.68 -20.67
C PHE A 70 11.04 1.95 -19.73
N ALA A 71 12.31 1.92 -20.12
CA ALA A 71 13.40 1.43 -19.29
C ALA A 71 14.27 2.59 -18.83
N PHE A 72 14.62 2.60 -17.55
CA PHE A 72 15.52 3.58 -16.94
C PHE A 72 16.79 2.83 -16.52
N LYS A 73 17.88 3.05 -17.25
CA LYS A 73 19.14 2.36 -17.02
C LYS A 73 20.29 3.35 -16.97
N ASN A 74 21.23 3.13 -16.06
CA ASN A 74 22.46 3.91 -15.99
C ASN A 74 23.45 3.47 -17.09
N ASN A 75 24.60 4.14 -17.16
CA ASN A 75 25.63 3.87 -18.17
C ASN A 75 26.18 2.43 -18.12
N ASN A 76 26.05 1.75 -16.97
CA ASN A 76 26.51 0.37 -16.76
C ASN A 76 25.41 -0.66 -17.08
N GLY A 77 24.24 -0.22 -17.59
CA GLY A 77 23.13 -1.11 -17.92
C GLY A 77 22.37 -1.65 -16.70
N VAL A 78 22.58 -1.06 -15.52
CA VAL A 78 21.88 -1.33 -14.26
C VAL A 78 20.67 -0.41 -14.13
N ASP A 79 19.66 -0.82 -13.36
CA ASP A 79 18.48 0.00 -13.06
C ASP A 79 18.89 1.37 -12.49
N ALA A 80 18.33 2.45 -13.06
CA ALA A 80 18.63 3.83 -12.66
C ALA A 80 17.62 4.41 -11.66
N HIS A 81 16.53 3.71 -11.36
CA HIS A 81 15.57 4.21 -10.37
C HIS A 81 16.22 4.32 -9.00
N LEU A 82 15.76 5.30 -8.22
CA LEU A 82 16.21 5.46 -6.85
C LEU A 82 15.66 4.34 -5.96
N LEU A 83 16.37 4.04 -4.86
CA LEU A 83 15.93 3.12 -3.81
C LEU A 83 14.53 3.53 -3.33
N PHE A 84 13.63 2.56 -3.08
CA PHE A 84 12.20 2.77 -2.75
C PHE A 84 11.28 3.22 -3.90
N CYS A 85 11.77 3.42 -5.12
CA CYS A 85 10.90 3.65 -6.28
C CYS A 85 10.07 2.40 -6.61
N ASP A 86 8.78 2.57 -6.92
CA ASP A 86 7.90 1.43 -7.23
C ASP A 86 8.29 0.63 -8.48
N TYR A 87 9.17 1.19 -9.31
CA TYR A 87 9.66 0.57 -10.54
C TYR A 87 11.08 0.02 -10.44
N TYR A 88 11.75 0.16 -9.29
CA TYR A 88 13.13 -0.31 -9.08
C TYR A 88 13.24 -1.83 -9.21
N SER A 89 14.23 -2.27 -9.98
CA SER A 89 14.53 -3.68 -10.30
C SER A 89 16.03 -4.01 -10.28
N GLY A 90 16.84 -3.24 -9.55
CA GLY A 90 18.30 -3.49 -9.37
C GLY A 90 18.64 -4.78 -8.59
N GLN A 91 19.92 -5.07 -8.33
CA GLN A 91 20.30 -6.28 -7.58
C GLN A 91 19.76 -6.29 -6.14
N ASP A 92 19.59 -5.10 -5.55
CA ASP A 92 18.87 -4.92 -4.27
C ASP A 92 17.34 -4.95 -4.43
N SER A 93 16.79 -5.34 -5.59
CA SER A 93 15.34 -5.34 -5.85
C SER A 93 14.59 -6.58 -5.39
N LEU A 94 15.28 -7.57 -4.82
CA LEU A 94 14.62 -8.65 -4.08
C LEU A 94 13.83 -8.14 -2.86
N ILE A 95 13.99 -6.85 -2.55
CA ILE A 95 13.80 -6.29 -1.24
C ILE A 95 12.77 -5.14 -1.33
N HIS A 96 12.80 -4.30 -2.38
CA HIS A 96 11.89 -3.16 -2.46
C HIS A 96 10.60 -3.40 -3.26
N VAL A 97 9.51 -2.84 -2.72
CA VAL A 97 8.29 -2.38 -3.38
C VAL A 97 7.01 -3.20 -3.07
N GLU A 98 6.14 -2.59 -2.28
CA GLU A 98 4.69 -2.76 -2.36
C GLU A 98 4.20 -2.19 -3.70
N LYS A 99 4.13 -3.02 -4.74
CA LYS A 99 3.50 -2.64 -6.02
C LYS A 99 2.00 -2.35 -5.84
N ASP A 100 1.45 -2.78 -4.71
CA ASP A 100 0.07 -2.63 -4.27
C ASP A 100 -0.33 -1.16 -4.04
N SER A 101 0.63 -0.24 -3.92
CA SER A 101 0.37 1.18 -3.68
C SER A 101 -0.15 1.90 -4.93
N VAL A 102 0.22 1.46 -6.14
CA VAL A 102 -0.27 2.04 -7.40
C VAL A 102 -1.64 1.45 -7.74
N ILE A 103 -2.67 2.29 -7.73
CA ILE A 103 -4.03 1.84 -8.05
C ILE A 103 -4.30 2.00 -9.53
N ASN A 104 -4.33 0.88 -10.23
CA ASN A 104 -4.79 0.81 -11.61
C ASN A 104 -6.32 0.80 -11.64
N LEU A 105 -6.91 1.75 -12.36
CA LEU A 105 -8.36 1.86 -12.55
C LEU A 105 -8.82 1.32 -13.90
N SER A 106 -7.91 0.83 -14.75
CA SER A 106 -8.27 0.25 -16.04
C SER A 106 -9.17 -0.98 -15.85
N ARG A 107 -10.31 -1.03 -16.57
CA ARG A 107 -11.23 -2.18 -16.69
C ARG A 107 -11.22 -3.09 -15.47
N SER A 108 -11.65 -2.54 -14.35
CA SER A 108 -11.89 -3.30 -13.15
C SER A 108 -13.31 -3.86 -13.24
N GLY A 109 -13.50 -5.17 -13.07
CA GLY A 109 -14.85 -5.74 -12.94
C GLY A 109 -15.59 -5.30 -11.67
N ASN A 110 -15.11 -4.24 -10.99
CA ASN A 110 -15.61 -3.74 -9.72
C ASN A 110 -16.28 -2.38 -9.93
N GLU A 111 -17.59 -2.32 -9.70
CA GLU A 111 -18.40 -1.13 -9.88
C GLU A 111 -17.92 0.09 -9.08
N VAL A 112 -17.37 -0.12 -7.87
CA VAL A 112 -16.85 0.99 -7.05
C VAL A 112 -15.61 1.60 -7.68
N THR A 113 -14.72 0.76 -8.20
CA THR A 113 -13.50 1.21 -8.88
C THR A 113 -13.83 1.96 -10.17
N GLU A 114 -14.81 1.48 -10.95
CA GLU A 114 -15.28 2.20 -12.15
C GLU A 114 -15.97 3.53 -11.81
N ALA A 115 -16.75 3.60 -10.73
CA ALA A 115 -17.34 4.86 -10.28
C ALA A 115 -16.27 5.88 -9.87
N ILE A 116 -15.25 5.44 -9.12
CA ILE A 116 -14.10 6.26 -8.75
C ILE A 116 -13.33 6.72 -10.00
N ARG A 117 -13.16 5.84 -10.99
CA ARG A 117 -12.55 6.19 -12.28
C ARG A 117 -13.29 7.32 -12.98
N LYS A 118 -14.61 7.26 -13.05
CA LYS A 118 -15.43 8.33 -13.64
C LYS A 118 -15.25 9.66 -12.92
N LEU A 119 -15.18 9.64 -11.58
CA LEU A 119 -14.91 10.86 -10.79
C LEU A 119 -13.53 11.44 -11.11
N VAL A 120 -12.50 10.62 -11.28
CA VAL A 120 -11.17 11.09 -11.66
C VAL A 120 -11.12 11.62 -13.07
N CYS A 121 -11.73 10.94 -14.03
CA CYS A 121 -11.85 11.44 -15.40
C CYS A 121 -12.57 12.79 -15.44
N SER A 122 -13.70 12.93 -14.71
CA SER A 122 -14.44 14.18 -14.56
C SER A 122 -13.55 15.28 -13.95
N ALA A 123 -12.82 14.95 -12.89
CA ALA A 123 -11.94 15.91 -12.22
C ALA A 123 -10.83 16.45 -13.12
N ILE A 124 -10.19 15.56 -13.89
CA ILE A 124 -9.14 15.92 -14.85
C ILE A 124 -9.69 16.74 -16.00
N TYR A 125 -10.83 16.33 -16.57
CA TYR A 125 -11.46 17.04 -17.68
C TYR A 125 -11.83 18.48 -17.29
N ASN A 126 -12.39 18.66 -16.09
CA ASN A 126 -12.84 19.95 -15.58
C ASN A 126 -11.72 20.76 -14.86
N ASN A 127 -10.46 20.33 -14.95
CA ASN A 127 -9.28 21.00 -14.37
C ASN A 127 -9.33 21.20 -12.83
N TYR A 128 -10.04 20.35 -12.08
CA TYR A 128 -9.97 20.37 -10.62
C TYR A 128 -8.61 19.90 -10.10
N PHE A 129 -8.02 18.94 -10.80
CA PHE A 129 -6.61 18.54 -10.71
C PHE A 129 -6.21 17.87 -12.03
N ASN A 130 -4.93 17.64 -12.26
CA ASN A 130 -4.41 17.02 -13.48
C ASN A 130 -3.45 15.87 -13.17
N GLN A 131 -2.91 15.24 -14.22
CA GLN A 131 -1.98 14.12 -14.06
C GLN A 131 -0.62 14.53 -13.47
N SER A 132 -0.20 15.80 -13.62
CA SER A 132 0.98 16.33 -12.92
C SER A 132 0.76 16.33 -11.41
N ASP A 133 -0.43 16.68 -10.94
CA ASP A 133 -0.76 16.67 -9.51
C ASP A 133 -0.71 15.26 -8.92
N ILE A 134 -1.25 14.28 -9.66
CA ILE A 134 -1.16 12.86 -9.30
C ILE A 134 0.31 12.41 -9.20
N ARG A 135 1.14 12.77 -10.18
CA ARG A 135 2.58 12.49 -10.18
C ARG A 135 3.31 13.19 -9.03
N ASN A 136 2.91 14.42 -8.68
CA ASN A 136 3.48 15.16 -7.54
C ASN A 136 3.13 14.50 -6.21
N MET A 137 1.91 13.97 -6.04
CA MET A 137 1.55 13.19 -4.86
C MET A 137 2.40 11.91 -4.75
N ARG A 138 2.65 11.22 -5.86
CA ARG A 138 3.54 10.04 -5.89
C ARG A 138 4.96 10.39 -5.47
N LYS A 139 5.50 11.50 -6.00
CA LYS A 139 6.83 12.00 -5.62
C LYS A 139 6.88 12.38 -4.14
N TRP A 140 5.89 13.10 -3.64
CA TRP A 140 5.80 13.45 -2.22
C TRP A 140 5.82 12.20 -1.32
N PHE A 141 5.05 11.17 -1.67
CA PHE A 141 5.08 9.91 -0.92
C PHE A 141 6.42 9.19 -1.02
N TYR A 142 7.03 9.16 -2.21
CA TYR A 142 8.38 8.62 -2.40
C TYR A 142 9.40 9.31 -1.47
N GLU A 143 9.40 10.65 -1.41
CA GLU A 143 10.30 11.43 -0.55
C GLU A 143 10.10 11.09 0.94
N MET A 144 8.85 10.85 1.36
CA MET A 144 8.56 10.36 2.72
C MET A 144 9.17 8.97 2.97
N ARG A 145 9.14 8.06 1.98
CA ARG A 145 9.70 6.71 2.10
C ARG A 145 11.21 6.67 2.21
N SER A 146 11.90 7.62 1.58
CA SER A 146 13.36 7.65 1.54
C SER A 146 14.04 7.94 2.89
N ASN A 147 13.29 8.23 3.95
CA ASN A 147 13.84 8.56 5.27
C ASN A 147 14.46 7.37 6.04
N GLN A 148 14.22 6.11 5.63
CA GLN A 148 14.84 4.90 6.22
C GLN A 148 14.72 4.83 7.76
N ASP A 149 13.51 4.99 8.29
CA ASP A 149 13.31 5.20 9.73
C ASP A 149 13.44 3.92 10.60
N ILE A 150 13.09 2.75 10.05
CA ILE A 150 12.91 1.51 10.84
C ILE A 150 13.52 0.32 10.10
N LEU A 151 14.45 -0.40 10.74
CA LEU A 151 14.86 -1.74 10.30
C LEU A 151 13.76 -2.76 10.60
N VAL A 152 13.32 -3.49 9.58
CA VAL A 152 12.25 -4.48 9.68
C VAL A 152 12.82 -5.85 10.05
N GLU A 153 12.39 -6.34 11.21
CA GLU A 153 12.67 -7.69 11.68
C GLU A 153 11.48 -8.60 11.43
N TYR A 154 11.75 -9.86 11.06
CA TYR A 154 10.71 -10.87 10.95
C TYR A 154 10.12 -11.15 12.34
N SER A 155 8.82 -11.00 12.48
CA SER A 155 8.18 -10.87 13.80
C SER A 155 6.90 -11.69 13.94
N LYS A 156 6.85 -12.88 13.31
CA LYS A 156 5.67 -13.78 13.36
C LYS A 156 5.23 -14.07 14.79
N HIS A 157 6.12 -14.62 15.61
CA HIS A 157 5.77 -15.08 16.94
C HIS A 157 5.48 -13.90 17.87
N GLN A 158 6.34 -12.89 17.84
CA GLN A 158 6.17 -11.63 18.55
C GLN A 158 4.81 -10.96 18.30
N LEU A 159 4.39 -10.82 17.04
CA LEU A 159 3.10 -10.21 16.69
C LEU A 159 1.91 -11.02 17.22
N ASN A 160 1.99 -12.36 17.15
CA ASN A 160 0.92 -13.23 17.65
C ASN A 160 0.84 -13.25 19.17
N VAL A 161 1.98 -13.30 19.87
CA VAL A 161 2.04 -13.20 21.34
C VAL A 161 1.49 -11.85 21.81
N LEU A 162 1.91 -10.74 21.18
CA LEU A 162 1.37 -9.41 21.47
C LEU A 162 -0.14 -9.32 21.23
N ARG A 163 -0.63 -9.89 20.13
CA ARG A 163 -2.09 -9.94 19.89
C ARG A 163 -2.80 -10.71 21.01
N LYS A 164 -2.27 -11.86 21.42
CA LYS A 164 -2.86 -12.71 22.47
C LYS A 164 -2.78 -12.08 23.86
N SER A 165 -1.80 -11.21 24.15
CA SER A 165 -1.80 -10.43 25.39
C SER A 165 -2.92 -9.38 25.46
N ILE A 166 -3.52 -9.04 24.31
CA ILE A 166 -4.65 -8.11 24.19
C ILE A 166 -5.98 -8.86 24.10
N THR A 167 -6.03 -9.96 23.35
CA THR A 167 -7.26 -10.72 23.06
C THR A 167 -7.29 -12.08 23.75
N ARG A 168 -6.74 -12.17 24.96
CA ARG A 168 -6.58 -13.43 25.67
C ARG A 168 -7.91 -14.15 25.85
N SER A 169 -7.90 -15.48 25.75
CA SER A 169 -9.08 -16.26 26.11
C SER A 169 -9.40 -16.12 27.60
N LYS A 170 -10.69 -16.04 27.95
CA LYS A 170 -11.13 -16.04 29.36
C LYS A 170 -10.61 -17.24 30.15
N ARG A 171 -10.41 -18.39 29.49
CA ARG A 171 -9.83 -19.60 30.09
C ARG A 171 -8.42 -19.33 30.64
N ASN A 172 -7.67 -18.45 30.00
CA ASN A 172 -6.24 -18.27 30.23
C ASN A 172 -5.90 -16.93 30.88
N ASP A 173 -6.87 -16.23 31.49
CA ASP A 173 -6.72 -14.82 31.90
C ASP A 173 -5.54 -14.59 32.86
N GLU A 174 -5.40 -15.40 33.91
CA GLU A 174 -4.30 -15.30 34.87
C GLU A 174 -3.14 -16.24 34.56
N LYS A 175 -3.46 -17.47 34.12
CA LYS A 175 -2.49 -18.51 33.80
C LYS A 175 -3.02 -19.38 32.67
N TYR A 176 -2.12 -20.00 31.93
CA TYR A 176 -2.50 -20.92 30.88
C TYR A 176 -3.05 -22.23 31.46
N ILE A 177 -4.20 -22.68 30.95
CA ILE A 177 -4.86 -23.92 31.35
C ILE A 177 -4.90 -24.89 30.17
N VAL A 178 -4.23 -26.04 30.30
CA VAL A 178 -4.31 -27.13 29.32
C VAL A 178 -5.71 -27.72 29.35
N ASP A 179 -6.37 -27.78 28.19
CA ASP A 179 -7.71 -28.39 28.05
C ASP A 179 -7.70 -29.42 26.92
N LYS A 180 -7.52 -30.69 27.28
CA LYS A 180 -7.43 -31.79 26.31
C LYS A 180 -8.71 -32.02 25.53
N GLU A 181 -9.85 -31.56 26.02
CA GLU A 181 -11.13 -31.69 25.31
C GLU A 181 -11.12 -30.89 24.00
N LEU A 182 -10.26 -29.86 23.89
CA LEU A 182 -10.12 -29.08 22.68
C LEU A 182 -9.63 -29.90 21.48
N LEU A 183 -8.86 -30.97 21.71
CA LEU A 183 -8.35 -31.86 20.65
C LEU A 183 -9.46 -32.52 19.83
N LYS A 184 -10.68 -32.60 20.38
CA LYS A 184 -11.85 -33.16 19.69
C LYS A 184 -12.42 -32.22 18.62
N ASN A 185 -11.96 -30.97 18.57
CA ASN A 185 -12.48 -29.97 17.65
C ASN A 185 -11.59 -29.81 16.41
N ASP A 186 -12.21 -29.76 15.24
CA ASP A 186 -11.52 -29.57 13.95
C ASP A 186 -10.79 -28.22 13.83
N TRP A 187 -11.13 -27.25 14.68
CA TRP A 187 -10.51 -25.93 14.71
C TRP A 187 -9.31 -25.82 15.65
N PHE A 188 -8.96 -26.90 16.39
CA PHE A 188 -7.80 -26.91 17.28
C PHE A 188 -6.51 -26.58 16.52
N ASP A 189 -5.74 -25.63 17.05
CA ASP A 189 -4.47 -25.20 16.48
C ASP A 189 -3.45 -25.07 17.61
N LEU A 190 -2.47 -25.98 17.62
CA LEU A 190 -1.41 -25.99 18.63
C LEU A 190 -0.63 -24.67 18.64
N ASP A 191 -0.38 -24.04 17.49
CA ASP A 191 0.36 -22.78 17.44
C ASP A 191 -0.44 -21.68 18.15
N GLU A 192 -1.77 -21.65 18.01
CA GLU A 192 -2.63 -20.70 18.73
C GLU A 192 -2.62 -20.93 20.24
N GLU A 193 -2.61 -22.18 20.69
CA GLU A 193 -2.47 -22.54 22.11
C GLU A 193 -1.09 -22.13 22.68
N VAL A 194 -0.02 -22.30 21.90
CA VAL A 194 1.32 -21.81 22.27
C VAL A 194 1.32 -20.30 22.45
N TYR A 195 0.71 -19.55 21.52
CA TYR A 195 0.63 -18.09 21.66
C TYR A 195 -0.22 -17.65 22.85
N GLU A 196 -1.32 -18.35 23.16
CA GLU A 196 -2.12 -18.11 24.37
C GLU A 196 -1.27 -18.34 25.63
N SER A 197 -0.49 -19.42 25.66
CA SER A 197 0.36 -19.75 26.80
C SER A 197 1.46 -18.70 27.01
N LEU A 198 2.24 -18.42 25.96
CA LEU A 198 3.29 -17.41 26.01
C LEU A 198 2.76 -16.03 26.37
N ALA A 199 1.56 -15.66 25.89
CA ALA A 199 0.97 -14.37 26.19
C ALA A 199 0.72 -14.16 27.68
N THR A 200 0.56 -15.22 28.49
CA THR A 200 0.38 -15.11 29.95
C THR A 200 1.61 -14.54 30.68
N ASN A 201 2.79 -14.66 30.06
CA ASN A 201 4.04 -14.07 30.59
C ASN A 201 4.10 -12.54 30.44
N PHE A 202 3.16 -11.94 29.71
CA PHE A 202 3.16 -10.51 29.41
C PHE A 202 1.92 -9.83 29.97
N MET A 203 2.13 -8.68 30.61
CA MET A 203 1.04 -7.79 31.01
C MET A 203 0.38 -7.18 29.78
N TYR A 204 -0.89 -6.79 29.93
CA TYR A 204 -1.59 -6.00 28.92
C TYR A 204 -0.81 -4.70 28.65
N PRO A 205 -0.47 -4.38 27.39
CA PRO A 205 0.30 -3.18 27.07
C PRO A 205 -0.60 -1.94 27.14
N TYR A 206 -0.72 -1.33 28.32
CA TYR A 206 -1.67 -0.23 28.56
C TYR A 206 -1.45 1.01 27.68
N ASP A 207 -0.23 1.24 27.23
CA ASP A 207 0.13 2.36 26.34
C ASP A 207 -0.50 2.25 24.93
N ILE A 208 -1.07 1.10 24.56
CA ILE A 208 -1.86 1.02 23.31
C ILE A 208 -3.11 1.90 23.32
N ARG A 209 -3.58 2.30 24.51
CA ARG A 209 -4.74 3.18 24.66
C ARG A 209 -4.42 4.63 24.29
N ASP A 210 -3.15 5.00 24.36
CA ASP A 210 -2.67 6.34 24.01
C ASP A 210 -2.52 6.52 22.50
N ILE A 211 -2.49 5.40 21.75
CA ILE A 211 -2.38 5.39 20.29
C ILE A 211 -3.74 5.06 19.68
N ASN A 212 -4.37 6.07 19.08
CA ASN A 212 -5.73 5.96 18.55
C ASN A 212 -5.87 4.78 17.56
N GLY A 213 -6.79 3.86 17.88
CA GLY A 213 -7.11 2.71 17.04
C GLY A 213 -6.16 1.52 17.17
N LEU A 214 -5.06 1.62 17.93
CA LEU A 214 -4.06 0.56 18.01
C LEU A 214 -4.60 -0.74 18.66
N ASN A 215 -5.46 -0.62 19.67
CA ASN A 215 -6.15 -1.77 20.26
C ASN A 215 -7.00 -2.55 19.22
N TYR A 216 -7.70 -1.82 18.34
CA TYR A 216 -8.42 -2.43 17.22
C TYR A 216 -7.45 -3.09 16.24
N ILE A 217 -6.38 -2.38 15.85
CA ILE A 217 -5.36 -2.88 14.91
C ILE A 217 -4.77 -4.21 15.39
N LEU A 218 -4.30 -4.27 16.65
CA LEU A 218 -3.62 -5.44 17.20
C LEU A 218 -4.57 -6.60 17.50
N SER A 219 -5.85 -6.33 17.82
CA SER A 219 -6.82 -7.39 18.08
C SER A 219 -7.27 -8.13 16.81
N LYS A 220 -7.21 -7.50 15.64
CA LYS A 220 -7.68 -8.07 14.37
C LYS A 220 -6.67 -9.02 13.73
N LYS A 221 -7.04 -10.31 13.67
CA LYS A 221 -6.22 -11.39 13.06
C LYS A 221 -5.82 -11.10 11.61
N SER A 222 -6.69 -10.48 10.81
CA SER A 222 -6.40 -10.15 9.41
C SER A 222 -5.29 -9.10 9.27
N ILE A 223 -5.27 -8.09 10.15
CA ILE A 223 -4.24 -7.06 10.17
C ILE A 223 -2.89 -7.67 10.61
N ILE A 224 -2.91 -8.49 11.67
CA ILE A 224 -1.71 -9.19 12.14
C ILE A 224 -1.15 -10.13 11.06
N ARG A 225 -1.98 -10.91 10.37
CA ARG A 225 -1.53 -11.74 9.24
C ARG A 225 -0.85 -10.90 8.16
N LYS A 226 -1.39 -9.73 7.83
CA LYS A 226 -0.75 -8.83 6.86
C LYS A 226 0.57 -8.27 7.41
N ALA A 227 0.64 -7.87 8.68
CA ALA A 227 1.87 -7.42 9.32
C ALA A 227 2.97 -8.49 9.29
N ILE A 228 2.62 -9.75 9.58
CA ILE A 228 3.55 -10.89 9.48
C ILE A 228 4.05 -11.05 8.05
N SER A 229 3.15 -11.02 7.06
CA SER A 229 3.52 -11.09 5.64
C SER A 229 4.47 -9.96 5.23
N LEU A 230 4.25 -8.74 5.73
CA LEU A 230 5.12 -7.59 5.47
C LEU A 230 6.47 -7.77 6.16
N SER A 231 6.50 -8.19 7.42
CA SER A 231 7.74 -8.45 8.15
C SER A 231 8.61 -9.51 7.47
N LYS A 232 7.99 -10.55 6.90
CA LYS A 232 8.71 -11.60 6.16
C LYS A 232 9.27 -11.08 4.84
N LYS A 233 8.44 -10.35 4.09
CA LYS A 233 8.82 -9.82 2.78
C LYS A 233 9.93 -8.77 2.90
N ASN A 234 9.87 -7.95 3.96
CA ASN A 234 10.76 -6.81 4.15
C ASN A 234 11.84 -7.06 5.21
N HIS A 235 12.11 -8.31 5.60
CA HIS A 235 13.09 -8.61 6.63
C HIS A 235 14.50 -8.13 6.25
N GLY A 236 15.19 -7.47 7.18
CA GLY A 236 16.54 -6.94 6.99
C GLY A 236 16.57 -5.58 6.28
N MET A 237 15.41 -4.97 6.04
CA MET A 237 15.29 -3.71 5.31
C MET A 237 15.01 -2.52 6.19
N TYR A 238 15.50 -1.36 5.76
CA TYR A 238 14.96 -0.10 6.25
C TYR A 238 13.66 0.25 5.52
N GLU A 239 12.66 0.64 6.30
CA GLU A 239 11.37 1.14 5.85
C GLU A 239 11.03 2.45 6.58
N PHE A 240 10.14 3.23 6.01
CA PHE A 240 9.71 4.49 6.63
C PHE A 240 8.68 4.26 7.72
N ASP A 241 8.70 5.12 8.74
CA ASP A 241 7.73 5.06 9.82
C ASP A 241 6.38 5.63 9.34
N ARG A 242 5.45 4.71 9.02
CA ARG A 242 4.11 5.07 8.57
C ARG A 242 3.30 5.88 9.59
N SER A 243 3.67 5.90 10.87
CA SER A 243 3.00 6.76 11.87
C SER A 243 3.06 8.24 11.51
N ARG A 244 4.06 8.69 10.71
CA ARG A 244 4.13 10.05 10.15
C ARG A 244 2.95 10.42 9.24
N LEU A 245 2.22 9.42 8.76
CA LEU A 245 1.04 9.61 7.91
C LEU A 245 -0.28 9.64 8.71
N ASP A 246 -0.25 9.54 10.04
CA ASP A 246 -1.45 9.36 10.86
C ASP A 246 -2.52 10.45 10.63
N GLU A 247 -2.12 11.72 10.69
CA GLU A 247 -3.05 12.84 10.44
C GLU A 247 -3.66 12.76 9.04
N LYS A 248 -2.82 12.50 8.04
CA LYS A 248 -3.21 12.40 6.63
C LYS A 248 -4.12 11.19 6.38
N TYR A 249 -3.85 10.07 7.06
CA TYR A 249 -4.65 8.85 7.01
C TYR A 249 -6.03 9.04 7.63
N LYS A 250 -6.10 9.75 8.78
CA LYS A 250 -7.36 10.13 9.42
C LYS A 250 -8.18 11.07 8.55
N LEU A 251 -7.54 12.08 7.94
CA LEU A 251 -8.20 12.98 7.00
C LEU A 251 -8.75 12.25 5.77
N ALA A 252 -7.95 11.37 5.16
CA ALA A 252 -8.40 10.57 4.02
C ALA A 252 -9.55 9.64 4.40
N THR A 253 -9.48 8.99 5.57
CA THR A 253 -10.58 8.17 6.11
C THR A 253 -11.86 9.01 6.27
N ARG A 254 -11.74 10.21 6.85
CA ARG A 254 -12.88 11.11 7.06
C ARG A 254 -13.49 11.58 5.74
N LEU A 255 -12.68 11.88 4.74
CA LEU A 255 -13.15 12.28 3.41
C LEU A 255 -13.79 11.10 2.68
N SER A 256 -13.23 9.89 2.78
CA SER A 256 -13.84 8.67 2.24
C SER A 256 -15.22 8.40 2.85
N LEU A 257 -15.38 8.57 4.17
CA LEU A 257 -16.69 8.45 4.83
C LEU A 257 -17.66 9.54 4.37
N HIS A 258 -17.18 10.79 4.23
CA HIS A 258 -18.00 11.87 3.70
C HIS A 258 -18.53 11.56 2.28
N ILE A 259 -17.66 11.03 1.40
CA ILE A 259 -18.05 10.61 0.03
C ILE A 259 -19.10 9.49 0.09
N ILE A 260 -18.91 8.49 0.97
CA ILE A 260 -19.88 7.41 1.18
C ILE A 260 -21.23 7.98 1.65
N ASP A 261 -21.22 8.94 2.57
CA ASP A 261 -22.43 9.50 3.17
C ASP A 261 -23.26 10.35 2.22
N HIS A 262 -22.62 10.96 1.21
CA HIS A 262 -23.25 11.87 0.26
C HIS A 262 -23.47 11.24 -1.12
N SER A 263 -23.30 9.92 -1.23
CA SER A 263 -23.55 9.16 -2.46
C SER A 263 -24.31 7.89 -2.14
N GLU A 264 -25.55 7.80 -2.63
CA GLU A 264 -26.37 6.60 -2.47
C GLU A 264 -25.66 5.34 -2.99
N PHE A 265 -24.98 5.46 -4.15
CA PHE A 265 -24.23 4.37 -4.74
C PHE A 265 -23.11 3.86 -3.81
N PHE A 266 -22.24 4.75 -3.31
CA PHE A 266 -21.14 4.34 -2.43
C PHE A 266 -21.67 3.83 -1.08
N TYR A 267 -22.74 4.44 -0.55
CA TYR A 267 -23.41 3.97 0.66
C TYR A 267 -23.92 2.54 0.51
N GLN A 268 -24.62 2.22 -0.58
CA GLN A 268 -25.15 0.87 -0.80
C GLN A 268 -24.03 -0.17 -0.97
N LYS A 269 -22.94 0.17 -1.68
CA LYS A 269 -21.85 -0.77 -1.97
C LYS A 269 -20.89 -0.97 -0.80
N LEU A 270 -20.59 0.07 -0.03
CA LEU A 270 -19.56 0.03 1.03
C LEU A 270 -20.15 0.12 2.44
N GLY A 271 -21.27 0.82 2.62
CA GLY A 271 -21.86 1.14 3.93
C GLY A 271 -20.99 2.09 4.77
N ARG A 272 -21.54 2.54 5.91
CA ARG A 272 -20.93 3.52 6.85
C ARG A 272 -19.86 2.93 7.79
N SER A 273 -18.96 2.08 7.28
CA SER A 273 -17.91 1.46 8.10
C SER A 273 -16.54 2.06 7.82
N VAL A 274 -15.88 2.58 8.87
CA VAL A 274 -14.48 3.01 8.84
C VAL A 274 -13.57 1.93 8.25
N ALA A 275 -13.77 0.67 8.69
CA ALA A 275 -12.97 -0.46 8.22
C ALA A 275 -13.18 -0.73 6.72
N LYS A 276 -14.42 -0.67 6.23
CA LYS A 276 -14.73 -0.88 4.80
C LYS A 276 -14.22 0.28 3.93
N ALA A 277 -14.33 1.52 4.41
CA ALA A 277 -13.78 2.70 3.73
C ALA A 277 -12.26 2.57 3.57
N ARG A 278 -11.54 2.25 4.66
CA ARG A 278 -10.08 2.05 4.65
C ARG A 278 -9.62 0.86 3.82
N ALA A 279 -10.42 -0.20 3.75
CA ALA A 279 -10.13 -1.36 2.91
C ALA A 279 -10.34 -1.08 1.41
N ASN A 280 -11.07 -0.03 1.03
CA ASN A 280 -11.28 0.34 -0.36
C ASN A 280 -10.14 1.24 -0.87
N ASN A 281 -9.13 0.61 -1.46
CA ASN A 281 -7.95 1.32 -1.97
C ASN A 281 -8.25 2.43 -3.00
N PRO A 282 -9.15 2.23 -4.00
CA PRO A 282 -9.50 3.30 -4.93
C PRO A 282 -10.10 4.53 -4.26
N LEU A 283 -11.03 4.34 -3.32
CA LEU A 283 -11.65 5.43 -2.58
C LEU A 283 -10.64 6.17 -1.69
N MET A 284 -9.77 5.44 -1.00
CA MET A 284 -8.70 6.03 -0.18
C MET A 284 -7.71 6.83 -1.03
N ALA A 285 -7.33 6.32 -2.21
CA ALA A 285 -6.42 7.01 -3.12
C ALA A 285 -7.05 8.25 -3.77
N TYR A 286 -8.33 8.19 -4.13
CA TYR A 286 -9.10 9.36 -4.58
C TYR A 286 -9.17 10.43 -3.49
N SER A 287 -9.51 10.02 -2.25
CA SER A 287 -9.56 10.93 -1.09
C SER A 287 -8.19 11.56 -0.82
N ALA A 288 -7.11 10.77 -0.88
CA ALA A 288 -5.74 11.26 -0.72
C ALA A 288 -5.38 12.29 -1.80
N THR A 289 -5.78 12.05 -3.05
CA THR A 289 -5.54 12.97 -4.17
C THR A 289 -6.25 14.30 -3.96
N LEU A 290 -7.55 14.27 -3.63
CA LEU A 290 -8.33 15.49 -3.34
C LEU A 290 -7.77 16.27 -2.16
N LEU A 291 -7.28 15.59 -1.13
CA LEU A 291 -6.62 16.24 0.02
C LEU A 291 -5.29 16.85 -0.40
N PHE A 292 -4.45 16.10 -1.09
CA PHE A 292 -3.12 16.55 -1.51
C PHE A 292 -3.18 17.83 -2.35
N VAL A 293 -4.08 17.91 -3.34
CA VAL A 293 -4.20 19.09 -4.20
C VAL A 293 -4.86 20.30 -3.53
N ASN A 294 -5.45 20.09 -2.34
CA ASN A 294 -6.03 21.15 -1.52
C ASN A 294 -5.22 21.38 -0.23
N ASP A 295 -3.92 21.09 -0.24
CA ASP A 295 -3.03 21.29 0.92
C ASP A 295 -3.51 20.59 2.20
N TRP A 296 -4.14 19.42 2.04
CA TRP A 296 -4.77 18.62 3.10
C TRP A 296 -5.93 19.32 3.84
N ASP A 297 -6.55 20.34 3.24
CA ASP A 297 -7.75 21.01 3.76
C ASP A 297 -9.01 20.18 3.50
N PHE A 298 -9.56 19.59 4.56
CA PHE A 298 -10.76 18.76 4.51
C PHE A 298 -11.97 19.46 3.87
N LYS A 299 -12.23 20.73 4.20
CA LYS A 299 -13.42 21.44 3.73
C LYS A 299 -13.31 21.76 2.24
N LYS A 300 -12.12 22.19 1.78
CA LYS A 300 -11.85 22.41 0.36
C LYS A 300 -11.99 21.12 -0.44
N SER A 301 -11.46 20.00 0.07
CA SER A 301 -11.60 18.70 -0.60
C SER A 301 -13.05 18.20 -0.66
N CYS A 302 -13.85 18.40 0.39
CA CYS A 302 -15.29 18.10 0.35
C CYS A 302 -16.00 18.93 -0.75
N ARG A 303 -15.72 20.24 -0.81
CA ARG A 303 -16.31 21.11 -1.82
C ARG A 303 -15.90 20.70 -3.23
N MET A 304 -14.61 20.46 -3.45
CA MET A 304 -14.09 19.97 -4.74
C MET A 304 -14.75 18.65 -5.14
N HIS A 305 -14.97 17.71 -4.20
CA HIS A 305 -15.68 16.48 -4.50
C HIS A 305 -17.11 16.74 -4.99
N LEU A 306 -17.87 17.61 -4.31
CA LEU A 306 -19.23 17.98 -4.72
C LEU A 306 -19.25 18.66 -6.09
N ASP A 307 -18.30 19.54 -6.37
CA ASP A 307 -18.21 20.21 -7.66
C ASP A 307 -17.90 19.18 -8.79
N ILE A 308 -17.05 18.19 -8.51
CA ILE A 308 -16.75 17.08 -9.44
C ILE A 308 -17.99 16.23 -9.73
N THR A 309 -18.82 15.90 -8.71
CA THR A 309 -20.01 15.07 -8.90
C THR A 309 -21.11 15.77 -9.70
N LEU A 310 -21.17 17.10 -9.64
CA LEU A 310 -22.12 17.91 -10.41
C LEU A 310 -21.67 18.18 -11.85
N SER A 311 -20.42 17.84 -12.20
CA SER A 311 -19.86 18.11 -13.53
C SER A 311 -20.42 17.12 -14.56
N THR A 312 -20.86 17.61 -15.72
CA THR A 312 -21.72 16.86 -16.66
C THR A 312 -20.97 16.09 -17.76
N TYR A 313 -19.69 16.37 -17.98
CA TYR A 313 -18.92 15.76 -19.08
C TYR A 313 -17.71 14.98 -18.56
N VAL A 314 -17.50 13.78 -19.12
CA VAL A 314 -16.42 12.86 -18.76
C VAL A 314 -15.76 12.36 -20.04
N ASP A 315 -14.47 12.67 -20.23
CA ASP A 315 -13.65 11.88 -21.15
C ASP A 315 -13.09 10.67 -20.40
N GLU A 316 -13.65 9.50 -20.67
CA GLU A 316 -13.32 8.24 -19.98
C GLU A 316 -11.89 7.74 -20.21
N ASN A 317 -11.14 8.35 -21.14
CA ASN A 317 -9.76 8.00 -21.45
C ASN A 317 -8.72 8.77 -20.61
N LEU A 318 -9.13 9.76 -19.82
CA LEU A 318 -8.21 10.61 -19.05
C LEU A 318 -7.74 10.01 -17.72
N GLY A 319 -8.41 8.98 -17.21
CA GLY A 319 -8.24 8.44 -15.85
C GLY A 319 -7.90 6.94 -15.79
N ASN A 320 -6.97 6.46 -16.62
CA ASN A 320 -6.57 5.04 -16.60
C ASN A 320 -5.80 4.63 -15.33
N THR A 321 -5.32 5.58 -14.54
CA THR A 321 -4.57 5.33 -13.31
C THR A 321 -5.01 6.34 -12.24
N ILE A 322 -5.34 5.87 -11.04
CA ILE A 322 -5.42 6.77 -9.88
C ILE A 322 -4.02 6.93 -9.28
N GLY A 323 -3.81 8.03 -8.57
CA GLY A 323 -2.60 8.22 -7.78
C GLY A 323 -2.31 7.07 -6.83
N LEU A 324 -1.06 7.00 -6.40
CA LEU A 324 -0.65 6.04 -5.39
C LEU A 324 -1.55 6.17 -4.13
N ASN A 325 -1.96 5.07 -3.51
CA ASN A 325 -2.55 5.08 -2.17
C ASN A 325 -1.41 5.12 -1.13
N PRO A 326 -1.12 6.27 -0.50
CA PRO A 326 -0.01 6.38 0.46
C PRO A 326 -0.28 5.59 1.76
N PHE A 327 -1.52 5.16 1.96
CA PHE A 327 -1.97 4.49 3.17
C PHE A 327 -2.14 2.98 3.01
N ILE A 328 -1.65 2.41 1.90
CA ILE A 328 -1.73 0.98 1.67
C ILE A 328 -1.10 0.24 2.87
N HIS A 329 -1.86 -0.70 3.44
CA HIS A 329 -1.48 -1.47 4.62
C HIS A 329 -1.08 -0.67 5.86
N TYR A 330 -1.47 0.60 5.97
CA TYR A 330 -1.12 1.48 7.09
C TYR A 330 -1.24 0.79 8.45
N ASP A 331 -2.41 0.22 8.75
CA ASP A 331 -2.67 -0.44 10.03
C ASP A 331 -1.69 -1.58 10.34
N ALA A 332 -1.31 -2.37 9.33
CA ALA A 332 -0.37 -3.49 9.50
C ALA A 332 1.05 -3.01 9.80
N TRP A 333 1.46 -1.89 9.20
CA TRP A 333 2.75 -1.27 9.48
C TRP A 333 2.80 -0.60 10.86
N ILE A 334 1.70 0.00 11.30
CA ILE A 334 1.58 0.49 12.68
C ILE A 334 1.70 -0.68 13.67
N ALA A 335 1.03 -1.81 13.40
CA ALA A 335 1.16 -3.01 14.22
C ALA A 335 2.62 -3.51 14.29
N LEU A 336 3.32 -3.53 13.16
CA LEU A 336 4.72 -3.96 13.06
C LEU A 336 5.66 -3.02 13.84
N SER A 337 5.55 -1.70 13.62
CA SER A 337 6.34 -0.69 14.32
C SER A 337 6.12 -0.75 15.83
N TYR A 338 4.86 -0.84 16.26
CA TYR A 338 4.53 -0.97 17.67
C TYR A 338 5.06 -2.28 18.27
N SER A 339 4.88 -3.40 17.56
CA SER A 339 5.42 -4.69 17.97
C SER A 339 6.92 -4.59 18.23
N SER A 340 7.70 -4.03 17.30
CA SER A 340 9.15 -3.84 17.47
C SER A 340 9.51 -2.99 18.69
N LYS A 341 8.76 -1.92 18.98
CA LYS A 341 8.94 -1.13 20.20
C LYS A 341 8.60 -1.93 21.46
N TRP A 342 7.56 -2.76 21.40
CA TRP A 342 7.13 -3.59 22.50
C TRP A 342 8.14 -4.70 22.82
N SER A 343 8.72 -5.38 21.83
CA SER A 343 9.74 -6.43 22.07
C SER A 343 11.01 -5.86 22.72
N LYS A 344 11.39 -4.64 22.37
CA LYS A 344 12.54 -3.94 22.99
C LYS A 344 12.38 -3.70 24.49
N ARG A 345 11.16 -3.79 25.04
CA ARG A 345 10.91 -3.73 26.49
C ARG A 345 11.22 -5.06 27.20
N HIS A 346 11.31 -6.14 26.44
CA HIS A 346 11.54 -7.51 26.91
C HIS A 346 12.91 -8.00 26.45
N ILE A 347 13.95 -7.24 26.77
CA ILE A 347 15.33 -7.52 26.36
C ILE A 347 15.72 -8.93 26.82
N GLY A 348 16.24 -9.74 25.89
CA GLY A 348 16.65 -11.12 26.15
C GLY A 348 15.55 -12.17 25.97
N PHE A 349 14.29 -11.77 25.69
CA PHE A 349 13.25 -12.70 25.30
C PHE A 349 13.27 -12.95 23.79
N ASP A 350 13.73 -14.14 23.39
CA ASP A 350 13.71 -14.59 22.00
C ASP A 350 12.39 -15.28 21.68
N PHE A 351 11.49 -14.58 20.96
CA PHE A 351 10.17 -15.09 20.61
C PHE A 351 10.20 -16.34 19.72
N GLU A 352 11.25 -16.56 18.92
CA GLU A 352 11.35 -17.75 18.07
C GLU A 352 11.71 -18.96 18.95
N THR A 353 12.79 -18.84 19.73
CA THR A 353 13.26 -19.90 20.62
C THR A 353 12.22 -20.26 21.68
N GLU A 354 11.58 -19.27 22.30
CA GLU A 354 10.56 -19.52 23.34
C GLU A 354 9.28 -20.13 22.76
N PHE A 355 8.93 -19.81 21.51
CA PHE A 355 7.82 -20.46 20.84
C PHE A 355 8.08 -21.95 20.63
N GLU A 356 9.25 -22.33 20.11
CA GLU A 356 9.56 -23.75 19.87
C GLU A 356 9.64 -24.55 21.18
N LYS A 357 10.26 -23.98 22.23
CA LYS A 357 10.27 -24.60 23.57
C LYS A 357 8.87 -24.83 24.11
N GLU A 358 8.02 -23.82 24.04
CA GLU A 358 6.65 -23.90 24.55
C GLU A 358 5.79 -24.86 23.71
N LYS A 359 6.01 -24.89 22.40
CA LYS A 359 5.37 -25.84 21.49
C LYS A 359 5.69 -27.28 21.86
N GLU A 360 6.95 -27.61 22.12
CA GLU A 360 7.33 -28.95 22.59
C GLU A 360 6.73 -29.29 23.96
N ARG A 361 6.70 -28.32 24.89
CA ARG A 361 6.03 -28.50 26.19
C ARG A 361 4.53 -28.80 26.03
N LEU A 362 3.84 -28.06 25.17
CA LEU A 362 2.42 -28.25 24.94
C LEU A 362 2.13 -29.54 24.18
N LYS A 363 2.95 -29.96 23.20
CA LYS A 363 2.82 -31.28 22.57
C LYS A 363 2.80 -32.40 23.60
N PHE A 364 3.77 -32.39 24.53
CA PHE A 364 3.82 -33.35 25.61
C PHE A 364 2.55 -33.32 26.49
N LEU A 365 2.08 -32.13 26.86
CA LEU A 365 0.92 -31.98 27.73
C LEU A 365 -0.40 -32.39 27.05
N TYR A 366 -0.56 -32.10 25.77
CA TYR A 366 -1.72 -32.51 24.97
C TYR A 366 -1.63 -33.98 24.52
N GLY A 367 -0.43 -34.57 24.46
CA GLY A 367 -0.19 -35.96 24.05
C GLY A 367 -0.19 -36.14 22.53
N ILE A 368 0.39 -35.18 21.80
CA ILE A 368 0.46 -35.14 20.32
C ILE A 368 1.88 -35.10 19.78
#